data_AF-A0A4U1AJ48-F1
#
_entry.id   AF-A0A4U1AJ48-F1
#
_cell.length_a   1.000
_cell.length_b   1.000
_cell.length_c   1.000
_cell.angle_alpha   90.00
_cell.angle_beta   90.00
_cell.angle_gamma   90.00
#
_symmetry.space_group_name_H-M   'P 1'
#
loop_
_entity.id
_entity.type
_entity.pdbx_description
1 polymer ?
#
loop_
_entity_poly.entity_id
_entity_poly.type
_entity_poly.pdbx_seq_one_letter_code
_entity_poly.pdbx_strand_id
1 'polypeptide(L)'
;MTTDTIKAVLTPESLATIFPKERTNDFFEALFGDAAEGAYDIELAYRECDGSTLIMELLLHERPNCCLACNLTQGLPQVFSRHPVINITGVVRELDALLGDTYTCGDWSLGYTEQHTSSLHAIPIKIAISKN
;
A
#
# COMPACT_ATOMS: atom_id res chain seq x y z
N MET A 1 16.23 6.92 17.70
CA MET A 1 17.07 7.54 16.66
C MET A 1 16.92 6.89 15.28
N THR A 2 16.36 5.67 15.16
CA THR A 2 16.27 4.91 13.90
C THR A 2 15.01 5.21 13.07
N THR A 3 13.88 5.54 13.70
CA THR A 3 12.60 5.79 13.02
C THR A 3 12.53 7.11 12.24
N ASP A 4 13.34 8.09 12.64
CA ASP A 4 13.29 9.45 12.08
C ASP A 4 13.88 9.51 10.66
N THR A 5 14.94 8.73 10.41
CA THR A 5 15.57 8.61 9.08
C THR A 5 14.65 7.94 8.07
N ILE A 6 13.94 6.87 8.47
CA ILE A 6 12.97 6.20 7.61
C ILE A 6 11.85 7.16 7.22
N LYS A 7 11.30 7.90 8.19
CA LYS A 7 10.24 8.89 7.94
C LYS A 7 10.69 10.03 7.02
N ALA A 8 11.96 10.43 7.10
CA ALA A 8 12.52 11.46 6.23
C ALA A 8 12.63 11.03 4.75
N VAL A 9 12.74 9.73 4.49
CA VAL A 9 12.85 9.15 3.15
C VAL A 9 11.47 8.74 2.60
N LEU A 10 10.63 8.14 3.46
CA LEU A 10 9.26 7.71 3.15
C LEU A 10 8.27 8.87 3.22
N THR A 11 8.54 9.92 2.45
CA THR A 11 7.61 11.03 2.27
C THR A 11 6.49 10.64 1.31
N PRO A 12 5.29 11.27 1.40
CA PRO A 12 4.18 11.00 0.49
C PRO A 12 4.58 11.18 -0.98
N GLU A 13 5.52 12.09 -1.29
CA GLU A 13 6.03 12.31 -2.65
C GLU A 13 6.83 11.11 -3.17
N SER A 14 7.73 10.56 -2.35
CA SER A 14 8.48 9.34 -2.68
C SER A 14 7.52 8.15 -2.83
N LEU A 15 6.55 8.02 -1.92
CA LEU A 15 5.58 6.94 -1.96
C LEU A 15 4.64 7.02 -3.16
N ALA A 16 4.23 8.23 -3.58
CA ALA A 16 3.45 8.45 -4.79
C ALA A 16 4.24 8.13 -6.07
N THR A 17 5.58 8.20 -6.02
CA THR A 17 6.43 7.74 -7.12
C THR A 17 6.45 6.21 -7.21
N ILE A 18 6.53 5.53 -6.06
CA ILE A 18 6.54 4.05 -5.99
C ILE A 18 5.16 3.46 -6.31
N PHE A 19 4.11 4.09 -5.81
CA PHE A 19 2.72 3.68 -5.98
C PHE A 19 1.88 4.88 -6.45
N PRO A 20 1.94 5.21 -7.76
CA PRO A 20 1.16 6.31 -8.30
C PRO A 20 -0.33 5.96 -8.29
N LYS A 21 -1.18 6.98 -8.12
CA LYS A 21 -2.65 6.84 -8.19
C LYS A 21 -3.14 6.11 -9.45
N GLU A 22 -2.42 6.25 -10.56
CA GLU A 22 -2.71 5.60 -11.84
C GLU A 22 -2.68 4.06 -11.73
N ARG A 23 -1.88 3.52 -10.82
CA ARG A 23 -1.83 2.07 -10.56
C ARG A 23 -3.18 1.53 -10.08
N THR A 24 -3.97 2.38 -9.42
CA THR A 24 -5.36 2.03 -9.06
C THR A 24 -6.25 1.94 -10.30
N ASN A 25 -6.10 2.88 -11.23
CA ASN A 25 -6.86 2.86 -12.48
C ASN A 25 -6.55 1.60 -13.28
N ASP A 26 -5.27 1.28 -13.43
CA ASP A 26 -4.80 0.08 -14.14
C ASP A 26 -5.32 -1.21 -13.47
N PHE A 27 -5.41 -1.22 -12.13
CA PHE A 27 -6.01 -2.34 -11.39
C PHE A 27 -7.49 -2.54 -11.73
N PHE A 28 -8.28 -1.46 -11.72
CA PHE A 28 -9.70 -1.54 -12.05
C PHE A 28 -9.95 -1.78 -13.53
N GLU A 29 -9.13 -1.24 -14.41
CA GLU A 29 -9.15 -1.52 -15.85
C GLU A 29 -8.84 -2.99 -16.13
N ALA A 30 -7.87 -3.59 -15.43
CA ALA A 30 -7.58 -5.02 -15.56
C ALA A 30 -8.70 -5.93 -15.02
N LEU A 31 -9.45 -5.48 -14.00
CA LEU A 31 -10.53 -6.26 -13.38
C LEU A 31 -11.88 -6.12 -14.10
N PHE A 32 -12.25 -4.90 -14.48
CA PHE A 32 -13.57 -4.54 -15.01
C PHE A 32 -13.53 -4.09 -16.47
N GLY A 33 -12.35 -3.85 -17.03
CA GLY A 33 -12.17 -3.28 -18.37
C GLY A 33 -12.34 -1.77 -18.42
N ASP A 34 -12.64 -1.13 -17.29
CA ASP A 34 -12.86 0.30 -17.18
C ASP A 34 -12.45 0.82 -15.79
N ALA A 35 -11.59 1.84 -15.76
CA ALA A 35 -11.09 2.42 -14.51
C ALA A 35 -12.15 3.25 -13.75
N ALA A 36 -13.20 3.73 -14.41
CA ALA A 36 -14.28 4.50 -13.79
C ALA A 36 -15.24 3.62 -12.99
N GLU A 37 -15.28 2.31 -13.26
CA GLU A 37 -15.94 1.32 -12.39
C GLU A 37 -15.17 1.08 -11.07
N GLY A 38 -14.00 1.71 -10.93
CA GLY A 38 -13.25 1.68 -9.68
C GLY A 38 -14.00 2.33 -8.53
N ALA A 39 -14.21 1.56 -7.47
CA ALA A 39 -14.92 2.03 -6.28
C ALA A 39 -14.06 2.91 -5.35
N TYR A 40 -12.74 2.90 -5.53
CA TYR A 40 -11.80 3.60 -4.67
C TYR A 40 -10.48 3.94 -5.36
N ASP A 41 -9.73 4.84 -4.74
CA ASP A 41 -8.32 5.09 -5.03
C ASP A 41 -7.45 4.44 -3.95
N ILE A 42 -6.33 3.83 -4.37
CA ILE A 42 -5.36 3.22 -3.48
C ILE A 42 -4.15 4.18 -3.38
N GLU A 43 -3.80 4.55 -2.17
CA GLU A 43 -2.64 5.38 -1.84
C GLU A 43 -1.72 4.63 -0.88
N LEU A 44 -0.40 4.68 -1.14
CA LEU A 44 0.60 4.10 -0.24
C LEU A 44 1.04 5.15 0.79
N ALA A 45 0.90 4.82 2.07
CA ALA A 45 1.30 5.66 3.18
C ALA A 45 2.22 4.92 4.15
N TYR A 46 3.10 5.67 4.81
CA TYR A 46 3.90 5.17 5.92
C TYR A 46 3.12 5.34 7.23
N ARG A 47 2.93 4.24 7.99
CA ARG A 47 2.29 4.28 9.32
C ARG A 47 3.36 4.47 10.39
N GLU A 48 4.23 3.48 10.52
CA GLU A 48 5.24 3.43 11.57
C GLU A 48 6.34 2.42 11.25
N CYS A 49 7.41 2.46 12.02
CA CYS A 49 8.47 1.45 11.97
C CYS A 49 8.75 0.99 13.39
N ASP A 50 8.40 -0.27 13.67
CA ASP A 50 8.60 -0.92 14.95
C ASP A 50 9.87 -1.78 14.91
N GLY A 51 10.99 -1.20 15.33
CA GLY A 51 12.28 -1.89 15.43
C GLY A 51 12.79 -2.47 14.10
N SER A 52 12.46 -3.73 13.85
CA SER A 52 12.79 -4.51 12.64
C SER A 52 11.59 -4.77 11.73
N THR A 53 10.48 -4.06 11.94
CA THR A 53 9.27 -4.20 11.12
C THR A 53 8.81 -2.83 10.64
N LEU A 54 8.85 -2.62 9.33
CA LEU A 54 8.26 -1.45 8.68
C LEU A 54 6.77 -1.71 8.43
N ILE A 55 5.92 -0.83 8.94
CA ILE A 55 4.48 -0.89 8.78
C ILE A 55 4.07 0.22 7.80
N MET A 56 3.73 -0.19 6.58
CA MET A 56 3.11 0.66 5.56
C MET A 56 1.61 0.42 5.57
N GLU A 57 0.85 1.30 4.92
CA GLU A 57 -0.58 1.17 4.75
C GLU A 57 -1.00 1.49 3.32
N LEU A 58 -1.91 0.68 2.79
CA LEU A 58 -2.64 1.02 1.57
C LEU A 58 -3.95 1.67 2.00
N LEU A 59 -4.01 2.99 1.86
CA LEU A 59 -5.20 3.78 2.09
C LEU A 59 -6.14 3.62 0.90
N LEU A 60 -7.37 3.22 1.18
CA LEU A 60 -8.46 3.03 0.22
C LEU A 60 -9.42 4.19 0.38
N HIS A 61 -9.32 5.16 -0.52
CA HIS A 61 -10.16 6.34 -0.56
C HIS A 61 -11.40 6.07 -1.42
N GLU A 62 -12.58 6.13 -0.82
CA GLU A 62 -13.84 5.94 -1.54
C GLU A 62 -14.01 7.00 -2.65
N ARG A 63 -14.37 6.54 -3.85
CA ARG A 63 -14.72 7.42 -4.97
C ARG A 63 -16.18 7.85 -4.88
N PRO A 64 -16.53 9.08 -5.32
CA PRO A 64 -17.90 9.57 -5.28
C PRO A 64 -18.84 8.65 -6.08
N ASN A 65 -19.98 8.30 -5.49
CA ASN A 65 -21.00 7.36 -6.02
C ASN A 65 -20.65 5.87 -6.00
N CYS A 66 -19.50 5.48 -5.44
CA CYS A 66 -19.19 4.07 -5.20
C CYS A 66 -19.18 3.79 -3.71
N CYS A 67 -19.98 2.83 -3.22
CA CYS A 67 -19.97 2.51 -1.79
C CYS A 67 -18.85 1.50 -1.52
N LEU A 68 -17.81 1.95 -0.82
CA LEU A 68 -16.63 1.15 -0.52
C LEU A 68 -17.00 -0.11 0.28
N ALA A 69 -17.89 0.05 1.26
CA ALA A 69 -18.35 -1.03 2.13
C ALA A 69 -19.12 -2.13 1.37
N CYS A 70 -19.80 -1.78 0.26
CA CYS A 70 -20.50 -2.76 -0.58
C CYS A 70 -19.54 -3.52 -1.52
N ASN A 71 -18.46 -2.86 -1.97
CA ASN A 71 -17.45 -3.46 -2.84
C ASN A 71 -16.31 -4.15 -2.08
N LEU A 72 -16.23 -3.98 -0.76
CA LEU A 72 -15.28 -4.69 0.10
C LEU A 72 -15.72 -6.14 0.29
N THR A 73 -15.51 -6.94 -0.74
CA THR A 73 -15.70 -8.39 -0.67
C THR A 73 -14.62 -8.99 0.22
N GLN A 74 -15.01 -9.91 1.10
CA GLN A 74 -14.08 -10.65 1.95
C GLN A 74 -12.99 -11.31 1.09
N GLY A 75 -11.72 -10.92 1.29
CA GLY A 75 -10.58 -11.44 0.52
C GLY A 75 -9.82 -10.41 -0.30
N LEU A 76 -10.15 -9.12 -0.24
CA LEU A 76 -9.40 -8.06 -0.92
C LEU A 76 -7.87 -8.10 -0.65
N PRO A 77 -7.38 -8.36 0.59
CA PRO A 77 -5.94 -8.55 0.82
C PRO A 77 -5.33 -9.70 0.00
N GLN A 78 -6.08 -10.79 -0.22
CA GLN A 78 -5.61 -11.90 -1.05
C GLN A 78 -5.55 -11.55 -2.54
N VAL A 79 -6.51 -10.74 -3.03
CA VAL A 79 -6.47 -10.22 -4.40
C VAL A 79 -5.24 -9.35 -4.59
N PHE A 80 -5.02 -8.38 -3.70
CA PHE A 80 -3.87 -7.46 -3.78
C PHE A 80 -2.52 -8.18 -3.73
N SER A 81 -2.40 -9.20 -2.88
CA SER A 81 -1.19 -10.02 -2.79
C SER A 81 -0.84 -10.72 -4.11
N ARG A 82 -1.84 -11.07 -4.92
CA ARG A 82 -1.67 -11.86 -6.14
C ARG A 82 -1.77 -11.03 -7.42
N HIS A 83 -2.20 -9.76 -7.33
CA HIS A 83 -2.49 -8.95 -8.51
C HIS A 83 -1.21 -8.37 -9.12
N PRO A 84 -0.92 -8.63 -10.41
CA PRO A 84 0.30 -8.17 -11.06
C PRO A 84 0.39 -6.65 -11.20
N VAL A 85 -0.75 -5.95 -11.21
CA VAL A 85 -0.80 -4.48 -11.30
C VAL A 85 -0.46 -3.81 -9.96
N ILE A 86 -1.05 -4.29 -8.86
CA ILE A 86 -0.77 -3.76 -7.52
C ILE A 86 0.70 -4.00 -7.18
N ASN A 87 1.19 -5.20 -7.48
CA ASN A 87 2.59 -5.59 -7.38
C ASN A 87 3.23 -5.20 -6.04
N ILE A 88 2.66 -5.66 -4.92
CA ILE A 88 3.21 -5.36 -3.58
C ILE A 88 4.67 -5.82 -3.48
N THR A 89 5.04 -6.95 -4.08
CA THR A 89 6.45 -7.38 -4.16
C THR A 89 7.34 -6.32 -4.81
N GLY A 90 6.89 -5.70 -5.91
CA GLY A 90 7.57 -4.60 -6.55
C GLY A 90 7.63 -3.35 -5.67
N VAL A 91 6.55 -3.02 -4.97
CA VAL A 91 6.53 -1.91 -3.99
C VAL A 91 7.58 -2.12 -2.91
N VAL A 92 7.63 -3.31 -2.30
CA VAL A 92 8.60 -3.64 -1.26
C VAL A 92 10.03 -3.53 -1.78
N ARG A 93 10.27 -3.94 -3.04
CA ARG A 93 11.59 -3.80 -3.69
C ARG A 93 11.98 -2.36 -3.98
N GLU A 94 11.03 -1.52 -4.36
CA GLU A 94 11.27 -0.09 -4.56
C GLU A 94 11.54 0.61 -3.21
N LEU A 95 10.80 0.22 -2.15
CA LEU A 95 11.06 0.67 -0.78
C LEU A 95 12.44 0.23 -0.29
N ASP A 96 12.85 -1.01 -0.59
CA ASP A 96 14.21 -1.52 -0.31
C ASP A 96 15.27 -0.65 -1.00
N ALA A 97 15.10 -0.35 -2.29
CA ALA A 97 16.02 0.50 -3.02
C ALA A 97 16.06 1.94 -2.46
N LEU A 98 14.92 2.45 -1.99
CA LEU A 98 14.80 3.78 -1.40
C LEU A 98 15.47 3.85 0.00
N LEU A 99 15.35 2.79 0.80
CA LEU A 99 15.99 2.66 2.11
C LEU A 99 17.50 2.31 1.99
N GLY A 100 17.85 1.62 0.90
CA GLY A 100 19.20 1.36 0.42
C GLY A 100 20.15 0.85 1.51
N ASP A 101 21.20 1.64 1.77
CA ASP A 101 22.31 1.29 2.66
C ASP A 101 21.93 1.24 4.15
N THR A 102 20.74 1.78 4.51
CA THR A 102 20.34 1.87 5.91
C THR A 102 19.59 0.63 6.38
N TYR A 103 18.73 0.08 5.52
CA TYR A 103 17.87 -1.05 5.82
C TYR A 103 17.61 -1.90 4.59
N THR A 104 17.57 -3.21 4.79
CA THR A 104 17.15 -4.18 3.78
C THR A 104 15.75 -4.68 4.11
N CYS A 105 14.84 -4.63 3.14
CA CYS A 105 13.52 -5.22 3.22
C CYS A 105 13.59 -6.72 2.91
N GLY A 106 13.06 -7.53 3.82
CA GLY A 106 12.90 -8.97 3.67
C GLY A 106 11.46 -9.36 3.35
N ASP A 107 10.98 -10.40 4.03
CA ASP A 107 9.62 -10.90 3.87
C ASP A 107 8.56 -9.85 4.22
N TRP A 108 7.45 -9.88 3.49
CA TRP A 108 6.32 -8.99 3.72
C TRP A 108 5.02 -9.77 3.84
N SER A 109 4.03 -9.16 4.50
CA SER A 109 2.70 -9.73 4.68
C SER A 109 1.65 -8.63 4.75
N LEU A 110 0.47 -8.90 4.17
CA LEU A 110 -0.69 -8.03 4.31
C LEU A 110 -1.48 -8.41 5.56
N GLY A 111 -1.87 -7.41 6.34
CA GLY A 111 -2.83 -7.56 7.40
C GLY A 111 -4.27 -7.52 6.89
N TYR A 112 -5.20 -7.43 7.83
CA TYR A 112 -6.62 -7.30 7.54
C TYR A 112 -6.97 -5.86 7.18
N THR A 113 -8.03 -5.67 6.39
CA THR A 113 -8.56 -4.34 6.12
C THR A 113 -9.09 -3.72 7.42
N GLU A 114 -8.54 -2.58 7.79
CA GLU A 114 -8.93 -1.76 8.93
C GLU A 114 -9.82 -0.61 8.44
N GLN A 115 -11.02 -0.48 9.01
CA GLN A 115 -11.89 0.66 8.71
C GLN A 115 -11.50 1.84 9.58
N HIS A 116 -10.96 2.90 8.97
CA HIS A 116 -10.72 4.16 9.68
C HIS A 116 -12.00 5.01 9.73
N THR A 117 -12.67 5.15 8.58
CA THR A 117 -13.97 5.82 8.45
C THR A 117 -14.83 5.10 7.41
N SER A 118 -16.09 5.53 7.27
CA SER A 118 -16.99 4.96 6.25
C SER A 118 -16.42 5.06 4.82
N SER A 119 -15.62 6.08 4.54
CA SER A 119 -15.08 6.40 3.22
C SER A 119 -13.55 6.22 3.13
N LEU A 120 -12.91 5.74 4.20
CA LEU A 120 -11.47 5.49 4.25
C LEU A 120 -11.17 4.18 4.98
N HIS A 121 -10.60 3.23 4.25
CA HIS A 121 -10.11 1.99 4.84
C HIS A 121 -8.60 1.90 4.62
N ALA A 122 -7.90 1.12 5.44
CA ALA A 122 -6.47 0.90 5.31
C ALA A 122 -6.17 -0.60 5.31
N ILE A 123 -5.18 -1.02 4.54
CA ILE A 123 -4.63 -2.38 4.64
C ILE A 123 -3.18 -2.25 5.06
N PRO A 124 -2.82 -2.66 6.29
CA PRO A 124 -1.45 -2.59 6.77
C PRO A 124 -0.59 -3.63 6.04
N ILE A 125 0.55 -3.18 5.53
CA ILE A 125 1.61 -4.01 4.97
C ILE A 125 2.73 -4.06 6.00
N LYS A 126 3.00 -5.24 6.54
CA LYS A 126 4.13 -5.48 7.43
C LYS A 126 5.30 -5.99 6.61
N ILE A 127 6.41 -5.27 6.64
CA ILE A 127 7.63 -5.59 5.91
C ILE A 127 8.71 -5.80 6.96
N ALA A 128 9.29 -6.99 7.00
CA ALA A 128 10.46 -7.24 7.82
C ALA A 128 11.62 -6.41 7.28
N ILE A 129 12.27 -5.63 8.13
CA ILE A 129 13.46 -4.86 7.77
C ILE A 129 14.62 -5.26 8.68
N SER A 130 15.81 -5.39 8.10
CA SER A 130 17.05 -5.62 8.84
C SER A 130 18.00 -4.47 8.59
N LYS A 131 18.65 -3.99 9.66
CA LYS A 131 19.68 -2.97 9.51
C LYS A 131 20.90 -3.61 8.85
N ASN A 132 21.42 -2.96 7.81
CA ASN A 132 22.65 -3.38 7.14
C ASN A 132 23.89 -3.13 8.01
#